data_AF-I4YHD2-F1
#
_entry.id   AF-I4YHD2-F1
#
_cell.length_a   1.000
_cell.length_b   1.000
_cell.length_c   1.000
_cell.angle_alpha   90.00
_cell.angle_beta   90.00
_cell.angle_gamma   90.00
#
_symmetry.space_group_name_H-M   'P 1'
#
loop_
_entity.id
_entity.type
_entity.pdbx_description
1 polymer ?
#
loop_
_entity_poly.entity_id
_entity_poly.type
_entity_poly.pdbx_seq_one_letter_code
_entity_poly.pdbx_strand_id
1 'polypeptide(L)'
;MTSESEFGKSASLDSSCNDFKNAYDRCFNQWFDKYLEHYSQQRIEQSTETYEKNCGGLFKKYSECLEKSIESKPALKELLDNNKL
;
A
#
# COMPACT_ATOMS: atom_id res chain seq x y z
N MET A 1 -1.90 -14.00 25.09
CA MET A 1 -2.32 -14.62 23.82
C MET A 1 -2.12 -13.61 22.70
N THR A 2 -0.90 -13.53 22.16
CA THR A 2 -0.55 -12.62 21.05
C THR A 2 0.36 -13.42 20.14
N SER A 3 -0.15 -14.07 19.08
CA SER A 3 0.78 -14.76 18.16
C SER A 3 0.30 -15.18 16.77
N GLU A 4 -0.89 -14.81 16.29
CA GLU A 4 -1.28 -15.18 14.90
C GLU A 4 -1.87 -14.03 14.07
N SER A 5 -2.14 -12.86 14.66
CA SER A 5 -2.82 -11.74 13.96
C SER A 5 -1.92 -10.59 13.46
N GLU A 6 -0.60 -10.67 13.66
CA GLU A 6 0.35 -9.56 13.45
C GLU A 6 1.28 -9.72 12.25
N PHE A 7 1.40 -10.92 11.67
CA PHE A 7 2.28 -11.14 10.51
C PHE A 7 1.66 -10.47 9.27
N GLY A 8 2.22 -9.33 8.87
CA GLY A 8 1.78 -8.54 7.71
C GLY A 8 1.00 -7.26 8.02
N LYS A 9 0.84 -6.86 9.29
CA LYS A 9 0.21 -5.58 9.66
C LYS A 9 1.25 -4.60 10.18
N SER A 10 1.78 -3.77 9.29
CA SER A 10 2.63 -2.64 9.70
C SER A 10 1.75 -1.42 10.02
N ALA A 11 2.07 -0.71 11.11
CA ALA A 11 1.38 0.52 11.43
C ALA A 11 1.64 1.59 10.35
N SER A 12 0.62 2.37 10.03
CA SER A 12 0.74 3.57 9.21
C SER A 12 1.36 4.72 10.03
N LEU A 13 1.72 5.81 9.35
CA LEU A 13 2.16 7.06 9.96
C LEU A 13 1.11 7.63 10.95
N ASP A 14 -0.16 7.39 10.66
CA ASP A 14 -1.28 7.73 11.54
C ASP A 14 -2.15 6.49 11.78
N SER A 15 -2.47 6.24 13.04
CA SER A 15 -3.25 5.05 13.43
C SER A 15 -4.64 5.00 12.79
N SER A 16 -5.23 6.15 12.46
CA SER A 16 -6.52 6.24 11.74
C SER A 16 -6.47 5.64 10.34
N CYS A 17 -5.27 5.54 9.74
CA CYS A 17 -5.07 4.95 8.42
C CYS A 17 -4.74 3.46 8.45
N ASN A 18 -4.62 2.84 9.63
CA ASN A 18 -4.19 1.44 9.76
C ASN A 18 -5.14 0.47 9.04
N ASP A 19 -6.45 0.67 9.13
CA ASP A 19 -7.41 -0.25 8.50
C ASP A 19 -7.36 -0.17 6.96
N PHE A 20 -7.22 1.05 6.41
CA PHE A 20 -7.03 1.24 4.98
C PHE A 20 -5.72 0.64 4.49
N LYS A 21 -4.62 0.88 5.22
CA LYS A 21 -3.31 0.28 4.94
C LYS A 21 -3.37 -1.24 4.94
N ASN A 22 -3.93 -1.82 6.00
CA ASN A 22 -4.04 -3.26 6.17
C ASN A 22 -4.89 -3.90 5.04
N ALA A 23 -5.95 -3.24 4.60
CA ALA A 23 -6.75 -3.70 3.47
C ALA A 23 -5.98 -3.64 2.15
N TYR A 24 -5.26 -2.54 1.90
CA TYR A 24 -4.42 -2.37 0.73
C TYR A 24 -3.26 -3.38 0.70
N ASP A 25 -2.47 -3.47 1.77
CA ASP A 25 -1.30 -4.35 1.89
C ASP A 25 -1.69 -5.83 1.64
N ARG A 26 -2.83 -6.28 2.16
CA ARG A 26 -3.36 -7.63 1.87
C ARG A 26 -3.63 -7.86 0.39
N CYS A 27 -4.28 -6.90 -0.28
CA CYS A 27 -4.55 -7.00 -1.71
C CYS A 27 -3.27 -6.97 -2.53
N PHE A 28 -2.41 -5.99 -2.24
CA PHE A 28 -1.15 -5.79 -2.93
C PHE A 28 -0.26 -7.01 -2.83
N ASN A 29 -0.06 -7.59 -1.63
CA ASN A 29 0.81 -8.75 -1.47
C ASN A 29 0.29 -9.95 -2.29
N GLN A 30 -1.03 -10.21 -2.26
CA GLN A 30 -1.62 -11.29 -3.08
C GLN A 30 -1.49 -11.05 -4.59
N TRP A 31 -1.61 -9.80 -5.03
CA TRP A 31 -1.37 -9.43 -6.42
C TRP A 31 0.13 -9.55 -6.78
N PHE A 32 1.01 -9.12 -5.88
CA PHE A 32 2.44 -9.06 -6.08
C PHE A 32 3.06 -10.44 -6.17
N ASP A 33 2.59 -11.41 -5.37
CA ASP A 33 3.01 -12.81 -5.50
C ASP A 33 2.77 -13.33 -6.92
N LYS A 34 1.58 -13.07 -7.49
CA LYS A 34 1.25 -13.44 -8.87
C LYS A 34 2.06 -12.66 -9.91
N TYR A 35 2.29 -11.37 -9.66
CA TYR A 35 3.16 -10.56 -10.51
C TYR A 35 4.55 -11.19 -10.61
N LEU A 36 5.14 -11.59 -9.48
CA LEU A 36 6.47 -12.22 -9.43
C LEU A 36 6.50 -13.57 -10.16
N GLU A 37 5.48 -14.41 -9.95
CA GLU A 37 5.32 -15.67 -10.68
C GLU A 37 5.28 -15.43 -12.19
N HIS A 38 4.43 -14.51 -12.66
CA HIS A 38 4.32 -14.16 -14.07
C HIS A 38 5.59 -13.51 -14.61
N TYR A 39 6.27 -12.68 -13.82
CA TYR A 39 7.54 -12.04 -14.20
C TYR A 39 8.62 -13.08 -14.48
N SER A 40 8.76 -14.09 -13.61
CA SER A 40 9.70 -15.20 -13.82
C SER A 40 9.42 -15.99 -15.11
N GLN A 41 8.17 -16.00 -15.55
CA GLN A 41 7.70 -16.69 -16.76
C GLN A 41 7.61 -15.77 -17.99
N GLN A 42 7.98 -14.49 -17.87
CA GLN A 42 7.80 -13.46 -18.91
C GLN A 42 6.34 -13.28 -19.38
N ARG A 43 5.37 -13.39 -18.45
CA ARG A 43 3.91 -13.34 -18.69
C ARG A 43 3.19 -12.20 -17.96
N ILE A 44 3.84 -11.05 -17.80
CA ILE A 44 3.28 -9.92 -17.02
C ILE A 44 2.27 -9.06 -17.79
N GLU A 45 1.96 -9.44 -19.03
CA GLU A 45 0.89 -8.81 -19.81
C GLU A 45 -0.39 -8.81 -18.97
N GLN A 46 -1.04 -7.64 -18.85
CA GLN A 46 -2.24 -7.39 -18.02
C GLN A 46 -2.03 -7.27 -16.50
N SER A 47 -0.79 -7.35 -15.98
CA SER A 47 -0.61 -7.24 -14.53
C SER A 47 -1.05 -5.87 -13.98
N THR A 48 -0.91 -4.80 -14.76
CA THR A 48 -1.42 -3.47 -14.40
C THR A 48 -2.95 -3.43 -14.34
N GLU A 49 -3.65 -4.02 -15.32
CA GLU A 49 -5.11 -4.05 -15.32
C GLU A 49 -5.67 -4.86 -14.14
N THR A 50 -5.03 -5.98 -13.83
CA THR A 50 -5.41 -6.80 -12.66
C THR A 50 -5.11 -6.09 -11.35
N TYR A 51 -4.04 -5.29 -11.27
CA TYR A 51 -3.77 -4.43 -10.12
C TYR A 51 -4.88 -3.40 -9.93
N GLU A 52 -5.16 -2.60 -10.97
CA GLU A 52 -6.13 -1.50 -10.88
C GLU A 52 -7.52 -2.01 -10.52
N LYS A 53 -7.95 -3.12 -11.14
CA LYS A 53 -9.24 -3.76 -10.87
C LYS A 53 -9.38 -4.24 -9.42
N ASN A 54 -8.31 -4.77 -8.83
CA ASN A 54 -8.39 -5.45 -7.53
C ASN A 54 -7.99 -4.54 -6.36
N CYS A 55 -6.91 -3.76 -6.53
CA CYS A 55 -6.26 -3.03 -5.44
C CYS A 55 -6.27 -1.51 -5.62
N GLY A 56 -6.44 -0.98 -6.83
CA GLY A 56 -6.36 0.46 -7.10
C GLY A 56 -7.31 1.30 -6.23
N GLY A 57 -8.56 0.85 -6.06
CA GLY A 57 -9.53 1.51 -5.17
C GLY A 57 -9.16 1.46 -3.68
N LEU A 58 -8.46 0.42 -3.24
CA LEU A 58 -7.97 0.30 -1.85
C LEU A 58 -6.77 1.22 -1.63
N PHE A 59 -5.85 1.26 -2.60
CA PHE A 59 -4.72 2.18 -2.58
C PHE A 59 -5.19 3.62 -2.46
N LYS A 60 -6.16 4.03 -3.29
CA LYS A 60 -6.71 5.39 -3.28
C LYS A 60 -7.25 5.78 -1.90
N LYS A 61 -8.02 4.92 -1.24
CA LYS A 61 -8.54 5.19 0.11
C LYS A 61 -7.41 5.34 1.14
N TYR A 62 -6.39 4.49 1.04
CA TYR A 62 -5.23 4.57 1.92
C TYR A 62 -4.41 5.84 1.66
N SER A 63 -4.10 6.16 0.41
CA SER A 63 -3.32 7.33 0.03
C SER A 63 -4.01 8.63 0.46
N GLU A 64 -5.32 8.76 0.27
CA GLU A 64 -6.10 9.92 0.71
C GLU A 64 -6.07 10.10 2.25
N CYS A 65 -6.06 9.01 3.02
CA CYS A 65 -5.90 9.08 4.47
C CYS A 65 -4.49 9.51 4.86
N LEU A 66 -3.48 8.94 4.20
CA LEU A 66 -2.08 9.21 4.47
C LEU A 66 -1.70 10.65 4.12
N GLU A 67 -2.17 11.17 2.99
CA GLU A 67 -1.94 12.54 2.54
C GLU A 67 -2.40 13.55 3.58
N LYS A 68 -3.62 13.41 4.12
CA LYS A 68 -4.12 14.25 5.22
C LYS A 68 -3.21 14.20 6.46
N SER A 69 -2.69 13.02 6.76
CA SER A 69 -1.79 12.80 7.89
C SER A 69 -0.42 13.45 7.67
N ILE A 70 0.06 13.49 6.42
CA ILE A 70 1.31 14.16 6.03
C ILE A 70 1.12 15.69 6.04
N GLU A 71 0.02 16.19 5.52
CA GLU A 71 -0.31 17.63 5.50
C GLU A 71 -0.37 18.23 6.91
N SER A 72 -0.80 17.44 7.90
CA SER A 72 -0.79 17.86 9.32
C SER A 72 0.61 18.00 9.93
N LYS A 73 1.68 17.58 9.23
CA LYS A 73 3.07 17.56 9.70
C LYS A 73 3.99 18.33 8.72
N PRO A 74 4.05 19.67 8.78
CA PRO A 74 4.73 20.51 7.78
C PRO A 74 6.21 20.16 7.54
N ALA A 75 6.98 19.90 8.60
CA ALA A 75 8.39 19.54 8.49
C ALA A 75 8.58 18.19 7.78
N LEU A 76 7.70 17.22 8.04
CA LEU A 76 7.71 15.94 7.33
C LEU A 76 7.33 16.13 5.86
N LYS A 77 6.32 16.96 5.59
CA LYS A 77 5.88 17.27 4.22
C LYS A 77 7.01 17.89 3.39
N GLU A 78 7.72 18.88 3.93
CA GLU A 78 8.87 19.51 3.25
C GLU A 78 9.97 18.50 2.91
N LEU A 79 10.30 17.62 3.86
CA LEU A 79 11.29 16.56 3.62
C LEU A 79 10.84 15.60 2.53
N LEU A 80 9.56 15.20 2.51
CA LEU A 80 9.04 14.30 1.48
C LEU A 80 9.05 14.98 0.10
N ASP A 81 8.62 16.24 0.00
CA ASP A 81 8.57 16.96 -1.27
C ASP A 81 9.98 17.15 -1.87
N ASN A 82 11.00 17.37 -1.04
CA ASN A 82 12.39 17.53 -1.49
C ASN A 82 13.11 16.21 -1.83
N ASN A 83 12.53 15.04 -1.51
CA ASN A 83 13.17 13.73 -1.68
C ASN A 83 12.33 12.72 -2.49
N LYS A 84 11.23 13.17 -3.13
CA LYS A 84 10.56 12.32 -4.14
C LYS A 84 11.50 12.15 -5.33
N LEU A 85 12.00 10.92 -5.54
CA LEU A 85 12.68 10.49 -6.76
C LEU A 85 11.72 10.49 -7.96
#